data_AF-A0AAU5GA61-F1
#
_entry.id   AF-A0AAU5GA61-F1
#
_cell.length_a   1.000
_cell.length_b   1.000
_cell.length_c   1.000
_cell.angle_alpha   90.00
_cell.angle_beta   90.00
_cell.angle_gamma   90.00
#
_symmetry.space_group_name_H-M   'P 1'
#
loop_
_entity.id
_entity.type
_entity.pdbx_description
1 polymer ?
#
loop_
_entity_poly.entity_id
_entity_poly.type
_entity_poly.pdbx_seq_one_letter_code
_entity_poly.pdbx_strand_id
1 'polypeptide(L)'
;MTTRIDIDAPGVEVDDGERLFYQGELFTGEVVEFQGSALVSLETHRDGIVDGPVRQWYEDGTLRADGTMRGGFPTGESRRWHPDGSLAAKRIMTEDGHRPLAELEWDENGKQILSWYAPGFRPE
;
A
#
# COMPACT_ATOMS: atom_id res chain seq x y z
N MET A 1 -19.08 -6.32 9.31
CA MET A 1 -18.73 -7.11 8.12
C MET A 1 -18.14 -6.12 7.14
N THR A 2 -16.88 -6.27 6.76
CA THR A 2 -16.26 -5.42 5.73
C THR A 2 -16.58 -6.03 4.38
N THR A 3 -17.15 -5.24 3.46
CA THR A 3 -17.43 -5.69 2.09
C THR A 3 -16.11 -5.80 1.33
N ARG A 4 -15.92 -6.88 0.56
CA ARG A 4 -14.75 -7.08 -0.29
C ARG A 4 -15.18 -7.29 -1.74
N ILE A 5 -14.54 -6.58 -2.67
CA ILE A 5 -14.78 -6.69 -4.11
C ILE A 5 -13.47 -6.85 -4.87
N ASP A 6 -13.55 -7.47 -6.05
CA ASP A 6 -12.48 -7.45 -7.05
C ASP A 6 -12.55 -6.14 -7.83
N ILE A 7 -11.41 -5.50 -8.11
CA ILE A 7 -11.34 -4.28 -8.92
C ILE A 7 -11.90 -4.50 -10.34
N ASP A 8 -11.81 -5.72 -10.87
CA ASP A 8 -12.34 -6.09 -12.19
C ASP A 8 -13.79 -6.59 -12.13
N ALA A 9 -14.45 -6.54 -10.96
CA ALA A 9 -15.83 -6.98 -10.82
C ALA A 9 -16.79 -6.08 -11.63
N PRO A 10 -17.86 -6.64 -12.20
CA PRO A 10 -18.86 -5.84 -12.91
C PRO A 10 -19.51 -4.82 -11.96
N GLY A 11 -19.64 -3.58 -12.43
CA GLY A 11 -20.18 -2.47 -11.65
C GLY A 11 -19.15 -1.74 -10.78
N VAL A 12 -17.87 -2.11 -10.88
CA VAL A 12 -16.77 -1.27 -10.41
C VAL A 12 -16.45 -0.22 -11.47
N GLU A 13 -16.41 1.03 -11.04
CA GLU A 13 -16.10 2.19 -11.90
C GLU A 13 -15.14 3.10 -11.13
N VAL A 14 -14.17 3.70 -11.82
CA VAL A 14 -13.27 4.71 -11.25
C VAL A 14 -13.45 5.99 -12.03
N ASP A 15 -13.69 7.11 -11.34
CA ASP A 15 -13.85 8.40 -11.99
C ASP A 15 -12.51 9.11 -12.29
N ASP A 16 -12.57 10.26 -12.96
CA ASP A 16 -11.38 11.08 -13.29
C ASP A 16 -10.60 11.55 -12.03
N GLY A 17 -11.21 11.49 -10.85
CA GLY A 17 -10.60 11.84 -9.56
C GLY A 17 -10.05 10.63 -8.80
N GLU A 18 -9.89 9.48 -9.48
CA GLU A 18 -9.43 8.22 -8.90
C GLU A 18 -10.34 7.69 -7.76
N ARG A 19 -11.63 8.09 -7.76
CA ARG A 19 -12.59 7.58 -6.77
C ARG A 19 -13.29 6.34 -7.30
N LEU A 20 -13.28 5.31 -6.47
CA LEU A 20 -13.92 4.03 -6.74
C LEU A 20 -15.41 4.04 -6.38
N PHE A 21 -16.21 3.64 -7.35
CA PHE A 21 -17.64 3.39 -7.22
C PHE A 21 -17.91 1.91 -7.38
N TYR A 22 -18.89 1.41 -6.63
CA TYR A 22 -19.45 0.09 -6.83
C TYR A 22 -20.96 0.21 -6.94
N GLN A 23 -21.53 -0.23 -8.07
CA GLN A 23 -22.95 -0.10 -8.37
C GLN A 23 -23.47 1.34 -8.35
N GLY A 24 -22.63 2.29 -8.78
CA GLY A 24 -22.95 3.72 -8.85
C GLY A 24 -22.82 4.49 -7.53
N GLU A 25 -22.40 3.86 -6.44
CA GLU A 25 -22.16 4.52 -5.14
C GLU A 25 -20.68 4.50 -4.77
N LEU A 26 -20.21 5.54 -4.05
CA LEU A 26 -18.83 5.59 -3.54
C LEU A 26 -18.57 4.38 -2.65
N PHE A 27 -17.52 3.64 -2.97
CA PHE A 27 -17.26 2.38 -2.31
C PHE A 27 -16.52 2.56 -0.98
N THR A 28 -16.94 1.78 0.02
CA THR A 28 -16.22 1.63 1.29
C THR A 28 -16.09 0.14 1.61
N GLY A 29 -14.86 -0.33 1.73
CA GLY A 29 -14.57 -1.75 1.91
C GLY A 29 -13.16 -2.11 1.48
N GLU A 30 -12.93 -3.41 1.31
CA GLU A 30 -11.69 -3.95 0.78
C GLU A 30 -11.81 -4.14 -0.73
N VAL A 31 -10.78 -3.76 -1.46
CA VAL A 31 -10.64 -4.00 -2.90
C VAL A 31 -9.46 -4.92 -3.10
N VAL A 32 -9.64 -5.98 -3.89
CA VAL A 32 -8.57 -6.90 -4.28
C VAL A 32 -8.35 -6.84 -5.78
N GLU A 33 -7.11 -7.06 -6.19
CA GLU A 33 -6.73 -7.19 -7.60
C GLU A 33 -6.06 -8.54 -7.81
N PHE A 34 -6.41 -9.22 -8.90
CA PHE A 34 -5.83 -10.49 -9.28
C PHE A 34 -5.12 -10.41 -10.63
N GLN A 35 -3.92 -10.99 -10.70
CA GLN A 35 -3.27 -11.32 -11.95
C GLN A 35 -3.50 -12.80 -12.25
N GLY A 36 -4.47 -13.10 -13.12
CA GLY A 36 -4.92 -14.48 -13.32
C GLY A 36 -5.57 -15.04 -12.06
N SER A 37 -4.91 -15.99 -11.39
CA SER A 37 -5.36 -16.52 -10.09
C SER A 37 -4.55 -16.00 -8.90
N ALA A 38 -3.52 -15.19 -9.14
CA ALA A 38 -2.65 -14.66 -8.10
C ALA A 38 -3.23 -13.36 -7.54
N LEU A 39 -3.40 -13.28 -6.21
CA LEU A 39 -3.74 -12.02 -5.54
C LEU A 39 -2.52 -11.10 -5.57
N VAL A 40 -2.64 -9.92 -6.16
CA VAL A 40 -1.51 -8.98 -6.32
C VAL A 40 -1.69 -7.68 -5.55
N SER A 41 -2.92 -7.27 -5.23
CA SER A 41 -3.20 -6.10 -4.37
C SER A 41 -4.39 -6.34 -3.43
N LEU A 42 -4.34 -5.72 -2.25
CA LEU A 42 -5.43 -5.61 -1.27
C LEU A 42 -5.37 -4.22 -0.65
N GLU A 43 -6.43 -3.46 -0.83
CA GLU A 43 -6.52 -2.06 -0.43
C GLU A 43 -7.80 -1.78 0.32
N THR A 44 -7.72 -0.96 1.37
CA THR A 44 -8.91 -0.48 2.08
C THR A 44 -9.35 0.86 1.51
N HIS A 45 -10.60 0.92 1.06
CA HIS A 45 -11.23 2.11 0.52
C HIS A 45 -12.27 2.68 1.49
N ARG A 46 -12.37 4.01 1.53
CA ARG A 46 -13.42 4.77 2.20
C ARG A 46 -13.87 5.90 1.31
N ASP A 47 -15.17 6.01 1.09
CA ASP A 47 -15.77 7.04 0.22
C ASP A 47 -15.08 7.12 -1.16
N GLY A 48 -14.75 5.94 -1.71
CA GLY A 48 -14.10 5.77 -3.01
C GLY A 48 -12.59 6.00 -3.03
N ILE A 49 -11.95 6.44 -1.95
CA ILE A 49 -10.49 6.66 -1.93
C ILE A 49 -9.79 5.64 -1.04
N VAL A 50 -8.51 5.36 -1.30
CA VAL A 50 -7.71 4.49 -0.44
C VAL A 50 -7.49 5.16 0.92
N ASP A 51 -8.05 4.56 1.97
CA ASP A 51 -7.96 5.02 3.36
C ASP A 51 -7.93 3.80 4.29
N GLY A 52 -6.71 3.33 4.54
CA GLY A 52 -6.43 2.24 5.44
C GLY A 52 -5.21 1.42 4.99
N PRO A 53 -5.12 0.17 5.46
CA PRO A 53 -4.05 -0.74 5.09
C PRO A 53 -4.02 -1.02 3.59
N VAL A 54 -2.81 -1.10 3.05
CA VAL A 54 -2.50 -1.53 1.68
C VAL A 54 -1.48 -2.64 1.74
N ARG A 55 -1.68 -3.69 0.95
CA ARG A 55 -0.73 -4.79 0.76
C ARG A 55 -0.67 -5.18 -0.70
N GLN A 56 0.53 -5.47 -1.16
CA GLN A 56 0.79 -5.94 -2.52
C GLN A 56 1.64 -7.19 -2.46
N TRP A 57 1.45 -8.09 -3.41
CA TRP A 57 2.16 -9.35 -3.51
C TRP A 57 2.75 -9.55 -4.91
N TYR A 58 3.80 -10.36 -4.98
CA TYR A 58 4.28 -10.96 -6.20
C TYR A 58 3.34 -12.12 -6.62
N GLU A 59 3.44 -12.56 -7.87
CA GLU A 59 2.58 -13.63 -8.42
C GLU A 59 2.70 -14.96 -7.66
N ASP A 60 3.83 -15.20 -6.99
CA ASP A 60 4.10 -16.38 -6.16
C ASP A 60 3.49 -16.29 -4.75
N GLY A 61 2.85 -15.15 -4.42
CA GLY A 61 2.28 -14.86 -3.11
C GLY A 61 3.26 -14.26 -2.11
N THR A 62 4.52 -13.99 -2.50
CA THR A 62 5.50 -13.30 -1.67
C THR A 62 5.06 -11.85 -1.46
N LEU A 63 5.12 -11.36 -0.23
CA LEU A 63 4.74 -9.97 0.06
C LEU A 63 5.70 -9.03 -0.68
N ARG A 64 5.16 -8.10 -1.46
CA ARG A 64 5.91 -7.13 -2.26
C ARG A 64 5.97 -5.77 -1.58
N ALA A 65 4.85 -5.34 -1.00
CA ALA A 65 4.77 -4.09 -0.26
C ALA A 65 3.66 -4.14 0.78
N ASP A 66 3.82 -3.36 1.85
CA ASP A 66 2.78 -3.11 2.84
C ASP A 66 2.91 -1.69 3.40
N GLY A 67 1.79 -1.15 3.86
CA GLY A 67 1.75 0.16 4.48
C GLY A 67 0.34 0.58 4.81
N THR A 68 0.21 1.85 5.19
CA THR A 68 -1.08 2.49 5.45
C THR A 68 -1.20 3.76 4.62
N MET A 69 -2.36 3.95 4.01
CA MET A 69 -2.76 5.19 3.37
C MET A 69 -3.86 5.87 4.17
N ARG A 70 -3.88 7.20 4.20
CA ARG A 70 -4.95 8.00 4.81
C ARG A 70 -5.27 9.14 3.85
N GLY A 71 -6.53 9.24 3.42
CA GLY A 71 -6.94 10.22 2.42
C GLY A 71 -6.12 10.15 1.11
N GLY A 72 -5.71 8.96 0.68
CA GLY A 72 -4.88 8.77 -0.52
C GLY A 72 -3.36 9.01 -0.33
N PHE A 73 -2.91 9.42 0.85
CA PHE A 73 -1.49 9.67 1.11
C PHE A 73 -0.87 8.57 1.99
N PRO A 74 0.38 8.14 1.73
CA PRO A 74 1.08 7.18 2.60
C PRO A 74 1.34 7.80 3.97
N THR A 75 0.99 7.08 5.05
CA THR A 75 1.15 7.55 6.43
C THR A 75 1.81 6.47 7.29
N GLY A 76 2.65 6.90 8.23
CA GLY A 76 3.37 5.98 9.10
C GLY A 76 4.42 5.14 8.36
N GLU A 77 4.57 3.89 8.79
CA GLU A 77 5.55 2.96 8.23
C GLU A 77 5.01 2.23 6.99
N SER A 78 5.83 2.18 5.94
CA SER A 78 5.65 1.29 4.80
C SER A 78 6.92 0.53 4.49
N ARG A 79 6.76 -0.69 3.97
CA ARG A 79 7.87 -1.58 3.62
C ARG A 79 7.68 -2.13 2.21
N ARG A 80 8.80 -2.43 1.58
CA ARG A 80 8.88 -3.16 0.32
C ARG A 80 9.86 -4.31 0.48
N TRP A 81 9.61 -5.39 -0.22
CA TRP A 81 10.44 -6.60 -0.20
C TRP A 81 10.91 -6.93 -1.60
N HIS A 82 12.04 -7.64 -1.67
CA HIS A 82 12.54 -8.27 -2.88
C HIS A 82 11.74 -9.54 -3.19
N PRO A 83 11.81 -10.08 -4.42
CA PRO A 83 11.10 -11.31 -4.77
C PRO A 83 11.48 -12.53 -3.93
N ASP A 84 12.66 -12.53 -3.30
CA ASP A 84 13.09 -13.59 -2.38
C ASP A 84 12.51 -13.46 -0.96
N GLY A 85 11.70 -12.42 -0.72
CA GLY A 85 11.10 -12.11 0.58
C GLY A 85 12.01 -11.36 1.54
N SER A 86 13.23 -10.97 1.13
CA SER A 86 14.10 -10.11 1.92
C SER A 86 13.62 -8.66 1.90
N LEU A 87 13.86 -7.90 2.97
CA LEU A 87 13.43 -6.50 3.05
C LEU A 87 14.22 -5.67 2.05
N ALA A 88 13.54 -4.97 1.14
CA ALA A 88 14.16 -4.12 0.13
C ALA A 88 14.19 -2.67 0.57
N ALA A 89 13.11 -2.17 1.16
CA ALA A 89 13.03 -0.79 1.61
C ALA A 89 12.05 -0.62 2.77
N LYS A 90 12.30 0.40 3.58
CA LYS A 90 11.42 0.87 4.64
C LYS A 90 11.36 2.39 4.58
N ARG A 91 10.15 2.93 4.64
CA ARG A 91 9.90 4.36 4.70
C ARG A 91 9.03 4.67 5.90
N ILE A 92 9.31 5.77 6.56
CA ILE A 92 8.46 6.30 7.64
C ILE A 92 8.02 7.69 7.19
N MET A 93 6.72 7.94 7.17
CA MET A 93 6.10 9.22 6.88
C MET A 93 5.45 9.80 8.15
N THR A 94 5.25 11.12 8.17
CA THR A 94 4.37 11.76 9.15
C THR A 94 2.94 11.21 9.07
N GLU A 95 2.17 11.34 10.14
CA GLU A 95 0.76 10.92 10.16
C GLU A 95 -0.13 11.69 9.17
N ASP A 96 0.33 12.87 8.73
CA ASP A 96 -0.29 13.67 7.68
C ASP A 96 0.19 13.30 6.27
N GLY A 97 1.20 12.43 6.14
CA GLY A 97 1.74 11.95 4.87
C GLY A 97 2.56 12.96 4.06
N HIS A 98 2.78 14.17 4.56
CA HIS A 98 3.48 15.22 3.81
C HIS A 98 5.00 15.17 3.93
N ARG A 99 5.56 14.50 4.96
CA ARG A 99 7.01 14.52 5.22
C ARG A 99 7.58 13.13 5.49
N PRO A 100 8.66 12.73 4.81
CA PRO A 100 9.41 11.55 5.21
C PRO A 100 10.20 11.83 6.49
N LEU A 101 10.19 10.86 7.40
CA LEU A 101 10.93 10.81 8.66
C LEU A 101 12.14 9.85 8.58
N ALA A 102 12.01 8.80 7.78
CA ALA A 102 13.11 7.88 7.49
C ALA A 102 12.94 7.24 6.11
N GLU A 103 14.07 6.94 5.49
CA GLU A 103 14.16 6.14 4.27
C GLU A 103 15.35 5.21 4.41
N LEU A 104 15.12 3.93 4.19
CA LEU A 104 16.07 2.85 4.38
C LEU A 104 15.94 1.91 3.20
N GLU A 105 17.07 1.50 2.61
CA GLU A 105 17.09 0.51 1.54
C GLU A 105 18.17 -0.53 1.78
N TRP A 106 17.89 -1.77 1.39
CA TRP A 106 18.77 -2.92 1.48
C TRP A 106 18.84 -3.61 0.12
N ASP A 107 20.01 -4.16 -0.20
CA ASP A 107 20.15 -5.06 -1.35
C ASP A 107 19.60 -6.47 -1.03
N GLU A 108 19.57 -7.35 -2.04
CA GLU A 108 19.07 -8.73 -1.92
C GLU A 108 19.86 -9.58 -0.91
N ASN A 109 21.07 -9.16 -0.50
CA ASN A 109 21.84 -9.86 0.54
C ASN A 109 21.54 -9.31 1.94
N GLY A 110 20.57 -8.41 2.08
CA GLY A 110 20.25 -7.73 3.32
C GLY A 110 21.28 -6.69 3.75
N LYS A 111 22.22 -6.30 2.87
CA LYS A 111 23.15 -5.23 3.17
C LYS A 111 22.44 -3.90 2.98
N GLN A 112 22.43 -3.08 4.03
CA GLN A 112 21.86 -1.75 3.96
C GLN A 112 22.69 -0.86 3.03
N ILE A 113 22.06 -0.33 1.99
CA ILE A 113 22.67 0.53 0.97
C ILE A 113 22.26 2.00 1.10
N LEU A 114 21.14 2.27 1.79
CA LEU A 114 20.69 3.61 2.11
C LEU A 114 20.20 3.70 3.56
N SER A 115 20.60 4.77 4.24
CA SER A 115 20.08 5.15 5.56
C SER A 115 19.94 6.65 5.62
N TRP A 116 18.70 7.13 5.60
CA TRP A 116 18.40 8.53 5.78
C TRP A 116 17.36 8.71 6.87
N TYR A 117 17.57 9.70 7.73
CA TYR A 117 16.65 10.09 8.79
C TYR A 117 16.48 11.60 8.74
N ALA A 118 15.23 12.05 8.91
CA ALA A 118 14.95 13.47 9.03
C ALA A 118 15.66 14.05 10.27
N PRO A 119 16.12 15.32 10.22
CA PRO A 119 16.75 15.96 11.36
C PRO A 119 15.85 15.91 12.61
N GLY A 120 16.39 15.36 13.71
CA GLY A 120 15.67 15.23 14.98
C GLY A 120 14.74 14.02 15.08
N PHE A 121 14.54 13.26 14.00
CA PHE A 121 13.86 11.97 14.08
C PHE A 121 14.79 10.94 14.70
N ARG A 122 14.29 10.20 15.70
CA ARG A 122 15.00 9.07 16.31
C ARG A 122 14.11 7.84 16.16
N PRO A 123 14.54 6.81 15.43
CA PRO A 123 13.86 5.53 15.48
C PRO A 123 13.95 4.98 16.91
N GLU A 124 12.90 4.28 17.33
CA GLU A 124 12.84 3.55 18.60
C GLU A 124 13.81 2.36 18.66
#